data_AF-A0A949EKR9-F1
#
_entry.id   AF-A0A949EKR9-F1
#
_cell.length_a   1.000
_cell.length_b   1.000
_cell.length_c   1.000
_cell.angle_alpha   90.00
_cell.angle_beta   90.00
_cell.angle_gamma   90.00
#
_symmetry.space_group_name_H-M   'P 1'
#
loop_
_entity.id
_entity.type
_entity.pdbx_description
1 polymer ?
#
loop_
_entity_poly.entity_id
_entity_poly.type
_entity_poly.pdbx_seq_one_letter_code
_entity_poly.pdbx_strand_id
1 'polypeptide(L)'
;MDFDSKKDKKNRIIFSIIYGLIGVFLIIVSLIFLGSDFMFYNNEIKSINNYPRFLWSLSWCFIGFSLIAYQSSRNEHNVPAIPVYIIVYFPTLIMISLLVFGFLHIFQSTSNYLFYCLSAPMSFIMSFGIDRTIPRLIDTIFGLRR
;
A
#
# COMPACT_ATOMS: atom_id res chain seq x y z
N MET A 1 26.06 17.03 -0.38
CA MET A 1 25.84 15.94 0.58
C MET A 1 26.18 14.67 -0.18
N ASP A 2 27.35 14.06 0.09
CA ASP A 2 27.76 12.87 -0.66
C ASP A 2 26.81 11.72 -0.38
N PHE A 3 26.28 11.17 -1.46
CA PHE A 3 25.26 10.15 -1.42
C PHE A 3 25.93 8.78 -1.31
N ASP A 4 25.89 8.17 -0.13
CA ASP A 4 26.37 6.79 0.03
C ASP A 4 25.35 5.81 -0.57
N SER A 5 25.54 5.51 -1.85
CA SER A 5 24.71 4.58 -2.64
C SER A 5 24.54 3.21 -1.97
N LYS A 6 25.55 2.72 -1.22
CA LYS A 6 25.45 1.43 -0.52
C LYS A 6 24.48 1.52 0.66
N LYS A 7 24.58 2.60 1.44
CA LYS A 7 23.68 2.86 2.57
C LYS A 7 22.23 2.99 2.11
N ASP A 8 22.01 3.65 0.97
CA ASP A 8 20.66 3.88 0.44
C ASP A 8 20.00 2.62 -0.11
N LYS A 9 20.75 1.75 -0.79
CA LYS A 9 20.27 0.41 -1.18
C LYS A 9 19.85 -0.41 0.04
N LYS A 10 20.65 -0.41 1.11
CA LYS A 10 20.33 -1.10 2.37
C LYS A 10 19.04 -0.54 2.99
N ASN A 11 18.87 0.77 3.00
CA ASN A 11 17.65 1.40 3.52
C ASN A 11 16.40 0.97 2.75
N ARG A 12 16.45 0.93 1.41
CA ARG A 12 15.32 0.49 0.56
C ARG A 12 14.91 -0.96 0.85
N ILE A 13 15.88 -1.85 1.08
CA ILE A 13 15.62 -3.25 1.48
C ILE A 13 14.97 -3.29 2.86
N ILE A 14 15.50 -2.53 3.83
CA ILE A 14 14.92 -2.46 5.19
C ILE A 14 13.46 -2.00 5.12
N PHE A 15 13.16 -0.94 4.38
CA PHE A 15 11.78 -0.47 4.23
C PHE A 15 10.90 -1.48 3.51
N SER A 16 11.39 -2.16 2.48
CA SER A 16 10.64 -3.24 1.83
C SER A 16 10.19 -4.29 2.86
N ILE A 17 11.09 -4.74 3.72
CA ILE A 17 10.78 -5.71 4.78
C ILE A 17 9.78 -5.13 5.78
N ILE A 18 10.00 -3.90 6.26
CA ILE A 18 9.11 -3.24 7.23
C ILE A 18 7.68 -3.14 6.68
N TYR A 19 7.51 -2.63 5.45
CA TYR A 19 6.20 -2.51 4.83
C TYR A 19 5.54 -3.86 4.58
N GLY A 20 6.33 -4.87 4.18
CA GLY A 20 5.84 -6.25 4.03
C GLY A 20 5.31 -6.81 5.35
N LEU A 21 6.08 -6.65 6.44
CA LEU A 21 5.68 -7.11 7.78
C LEU A 21 4.44 -6.37 8.30
N ILE A 22 4.36 -5.05 8.11
CA ILE A 22 3.18 -4.25 8.47
C ILE A 22 1.96 -4.75 7.68
N GLY A 23 2.10 -4.98 6.37
CA GLY A 23 1.03 -5.50 5.53
C GLY A 23 0.53 -6.87 6.02
N VAL A 24 1.43 -7.82 6.24
CA VAL A 24 1.07 -9.17 6.75
C VAL A 24 0.42 -9.07 8.13
N PHE A 25 0.96 -8.25 9.04
CA PHE A 25 0.37 -8.02 10.35
C PHE A 25 -1.07 -7.49 10.26
N LEU A 26 -1.32 -6.52 9.36
CA LEU A 26 -2.66 -5.98 9.15
C LEU A 26 -3.64 -6.99 8.54
N ILE A 27 -3.18 -7.93 7.69
CA ILE A 27 -4.01 -9.05 7.22
C ILE A 27 -4.44 -9.90 8.42
N ILE A 28 -3.49 -10.30 9.28
CA ILE A 28 -3.77 -11.12 10.46
C ILE A 28 -4.78 -10.43 11.37
N VAL A 29 -4.55 -9.14 11.68
CA VAL A 29 -5.48 -8.33 12.48
C VAL A 29 -6.87 -8.29 11.83
N SER A 30 -6.95 -8.03 10.52
CA SER A 30 -8.23 -8.00 9.80
C SER A 30 -8.97 -9.34 9.90
N LEU A 31 -8.27 -10.46 9.74
CA LEU A 31 -8.84 -11.81 9.85
C LEU A 31 -9.34 -12.12 11.27
N ILE A 32 -8.59 -11.72 12.31
CA ILE A 32 -8.99 -11.91 13.71
C ILE A 32 -10.26 -11.11 14.04
N PHE A 33 -10.35 -9.86 13.60
CA PHE A 33 -11.50 -8.99 13.90
C PHE A 33 -12.77 -9.38 13.14
N LEU A 34 -12.66 -9.93 11.93
CA LEU A 34 -13.82 -10.35 11.14
C LEU A 34 -14.29 -11.77 11.47
N GLY A 35 -13.37 -12.68 11.81
CA GLY A 35 -13.61 -14.11 11.70
C GLY A 35 -13.63 -14.55 10.23
N SER A 36 -13.05 -15.71 9.91
CA SER A 36 -12.95 -16.23 8.53
C SER A 36 -14.30 -16.24 7.82
N ASP A 37 -15.35 -16.61 8.54
CA ASP A 37 -16.67 -16.84 7.97
C ASP A 37 -17.31 -15.53 7.50
N PHE A 38 -17.08 -14.42 8.20
CA PHE A 38 -17.71 -13.14 7.86
C PHE A 38 -17.16 -12.52 6.56
N MET A 39 -15.90 -12.83 6.20
CA MET A 39 -15.31 -12.36 4.94
C MET A 39 -15.87 -13.07 3.71
N PHE A 40 -16.12 -14.38 3.81
CA PHE A 40 -16.46 -15.23 2.66
C PHE A 40 -17.95 -15.52 2.53
N TYR A 41 -18.75 -15.29 3.59
CA TYR A 41 -20.21 -15.43 3.53
C TYR A 41 -20.90 -14.09 3.24
N ASN A 42 -22.05 -14.20 2.57
CA ASN A 42 -22.84 -13.08 2.08
C ASN A 42 -23.69 -12.43 3.19
N ASN A 43 -23.04 -12.10 4.30
CA ASN A 43 -23.71 -11.49 5.46
C ASN A 43 -23.71 -9.97 5.29
N GLU A 44 -24.89 -9.36 5.25
CA GLU A 44 -25.03 -7.92 5.24
C GLU A 44 -24.43 -7.32 6.51
N ILE A 45 -23.33 -6.57 6.37
CA ILE A 45 -22.75 -5.80 7.47
C ILE A 45 -23.62 -4.55 7.64
N LYS A 46 -24.57 -4.57 8.58
CA LYS A 46 -25.41 -3.41 8.95
C LYS A 46 -24.67 -2.36 9.80
N SER A 47 -23.37 -2.55 10.03
CA SER A 47 -22.54 -1.69 10.87
C SER A 47 -21.93 -0.54 10.07
N ILE A 48 -22.05 0.68 10.62
CA ILE A 48 -21.38 1.90 10.16
C ILE A 48 -19.84 1.77 10.23
N ASN A 49 -19.34 0.90 11.11
CA ASN A 49 -17.91 0.69 11.32
C ASN A 49 -17.37 -0.44 10.44
N ASN A 50 -16.91 -0.08 9.23
CA ASN A 50 -16.29 -0.99 8.25
C ASN A 50 -14.75 -0.96 8.29
N TYR A 51 -14.16 -0.67 9.46
CA TYR A 51 -12.70 -0.64 9.65
C TYR A 51 -11.97 -1.88 9.12
N PRO A 52 -12.49 -3.12 9.29
CA PRO A 52 -11.79 -4.29 8.78
C PRO A 52 -11.65 -4.34 7.24
N ARG A 53 -12.62 -3.78 6.51
CA ARG A 53 -12.55 -3.63 5.05
C ARG A 53 -11.46 -2.64 4.64
N PHE A 54 -11.33 -1.54 5.37
CA PHE A 54 -10.25 -0.58 5.15
C PHE A 54 -8.88 -1.18 5.46
N LEU A 55 -8.73 -1.83 6.63
CA LEU A 55 -7.47 -2.49 7.02
C LEU A 55 -7.03 -3.55 6.00
N TRP A 56 -7.98 -4.27 5.42
CA TRP A 56 -7.71 -5.20 4.32
C TRP A 56 -7.18 -4.50 3.07
N SER A 57 -7.80 -3.42 2.60
CA SER A 57 -7.27 -2.68 1.45
C SER A 57 -5.88 -2.07 1.73
N LEU A 58 -5.67 -1.57 2.94
CA LEU A 58 -4.41 -0.98 3.37
C LEU A 58 -3.28 -2.02 3.44
N SER A 59 -3.57 -3.22 3.92
CA SER A 59 -2.59 -4.29 4.02
C SER A 59 -2.05 -4.71 2.64
N TRP A 60 -2.94 -4.87 1.66
CA TRP A 60 -2.56 -5.19 0.28
C TRP A 60 -1.81 -4.05 -0.40
N CYS A 61 -2.13 -2.77 -0.08
CA CYS A 61 -1.31 -1.64 -0.52
C CYS A 61 0.13 -1.76 -0.03
N PHE A 62 0.33 -2.03 1.28
CA PHE A 62 1.68 -2.18 1.85
C PHE A 62 2.44 -3.39 1.29
N ILE A 63 1.76 -4.51 1.06
CA ILE A 63 2.37 -5.69 0.43
C ILE A 63 2.80 -5.37 -1.00
N GLY A 64 1.94 -4.76 -1.82
CA GLY A 64 2.32 -4.37 -3.19
C GLY A 64 3.50 -3.39 -3.19
N PHE A 65 3.51 -2.42 -2.28
CA PHE A 65 4.64 -1.50 -2.12
C PHE A 65 5.92 -2.19 -1.65
N SER A 66 5.84 -3.19 -0.77
CA SER A 66 7.02 -3.91 -0.28
C SER A 66 7.80 -4.57 -1.43
N LEU A 67 7.10 -5.13 -2.42
CA LEU A 67 7.71 -5.75 -3.59
C LEU A 67 8.35 -4.71 -4.50
N ILE A 68 7.70 -3.57 -4.67
CA ILE A 68 8.26 -2.42 -5.39
C ILE A 68 9.50 -1.87 -4.70
N ALA A 69 9.46 -1.67 -3.39
CA ALA A 69 10.59 -1.19 -2.61
C ALA A 69 11.80 -2.12 -2.76
N TYR A 70 11.55 -3.44 -2.80
CA TYR A 70 12.57 -4.44 -3.05
C TYR A 70 13.12 -4.33 -4.48
N GLN A 71 12.26 -4.23 -5.48
CA GLN A 71 12.67 -4.05 -6.88
C GLN A 71 13.47 -2.76 -7.07
N SER A 72 12.99 -1.65 -6.52
CA SER A 72 13.63 -0.33 -6.51
C SER A 72 15.01 -0.38 -5.85
N SER A 73 15.22 -1.20 -4.80
CA SER A 73 16.54 -1.35 -4.18
C SER A 73 17.62 -1.91 -5.13
N ARG A 74 17.23 -2.58 -6.22
CA ARG A 74 18.15 -3.12 -7.22
C ARG A 74 18.54 -2.08 -8.29
N ASN A 75 17.77 -1.01 -8.44
CA ASN A 75 18.02 0.04 -9.42
C ASN A 75 18.77 1.23 -8.79
N GLU A 76 19.52 1.98 -9.61
CA GLU A 76 20.18 3.20 -9.18
C GLU A 76 19.16 4.34 -9.04
N HIS A 77 19.27 5.11 -7.95
CA HIS A 77 18.36 6.19 -7.63
C HIS A 77 19.14 7.40 -7.13
N ASN A 78 18.71 8.59 -7.56
CA ASN A 78 19.32 9.86 -7.17
C ASN A 78 18.63 10.51 -5.96
N VAL A 79 17.63 9.83 -5.36
CA VAL A 79 16.75 10.40 -4.33
C VAL A 79 16.81 9.58 -3.04
N PRO A 80 16.85 10.23 -1.85
CA PRO A 80 17.10 9.53 -0.60
C PRO A 80 15.95 8.64 -0.19
N ALA A 81 16.28 7.39 0.16
CA ALA A 81 15.26 6.39 0.46
C ALA A 81 14.35 6.80 1.63
N ILE A 82 14.93 7.18 2.78
CA ILE A 82 14.18 7.43 4.02
C ILE A 82 13.08 8.50 3.86
N PRO A 83 13.39 9.76 3.46
CA PRO A 83 12.37 10.81 3.43
C PRO A 83 11.30 10.51 2.38
N VAL A 84 11.65 9.91 1.24
CA VAL A 84 10.66 9.57 0.21
C VAL A 84 9.71 8.49 0.71
N TYR A 85 10.22 7.47 1.39
CA TYR A 85 9.42 6.35 1.87
C TYR A 85 8.45 6.74 3.00
N ILE A 86 8.86 7.68 3.86
CA ILE A 86 8.04 8.11 5.00
C ILE A 86 7.12 9.28 4.62
N ILE A 87 7.60 10.28 3.90
CA ILE A 87 6.86 11.52 3.66
C ILE A 87 5.98 11.42 2.41
N VAL A 88 6.41 10.65 1.40
CA VAL A 88 5.71 10.58 0.11
C VAL A 88 4.96 9.25 -0.02
N TYR A 89 5.65 8.12 0.12
CA TYR A 89 5.03 6.81 -0.09
C TYR A 89 3.98 6.49 0.98
N PHE A 90 4.28 6.67 2.27
CA PHE A 90 3.34 6.33 3.35
C PHE A 90 1.97 7.04 3.19
N PRO A 91 1.89 8.38 3.01
CA PRO A 91 0.60 9.03 2.80
C PRO A 91 -0.07 8.62 1.48
N THR A 92 0.71 8.40 0.43
CA THR A 92 0.16 7.96 -0.87
C THR A 92 -0.50 6.58 -0.78
N LEU A 93 0.10 5.65 -0.02
CA LEU A 93 -0.47 4.32 0.21
C LEU A 93 -1.78 4.39 0.99
N ILE A 94 -1.88 5.28 1.97
CA ILE A 94 -3.13 5.54 2.71
C ILE A 94 -4.20 6.15 1.77
N MET A 95 -3.82 7.09 0.92
CA MET A 95 -4.76 7.69 -0.04
C MET A 95 -5.28 6.67 -1.05
N ILE A 96 -4.41 5.78 -1.54
CA ILE A 96 -4.81 4.71 -2.47
C ILE A 96 -5.73 3.71 -1.76
N SER A 97 -5.42 3.30 -0.53
CA SER A 97 -6.30 2.39 0.20
C SER A 97 -7.65 3.03 0.49
N LEU A 98 -7.70 4.31 0.87
CA LEU A 98 -8.95 5.07 1.04
C LEU A 98 -9.74 5.17 -0.27
N LEU A 99 -9.07 5.37 -1.40
CA LEU A 99 -9.71 5.44 -2.70
C LEU A 99 -10.31 4.08 -3.11
N VAL A 100 -9.56 2.99 -2.98
CA VAL A 100 -10.06 1.64 -3.27
C VAL A 100 -11.20 1.26 -2.31
N PHE A 101 -11.02 1.54 -1.03
CA PHE A 101 -12.06 1.34 -0.01
C PHE A 101 -13.32 2.13 -0.36
N GLY A 102 -13.20 3.44 -0.58
CA GLY A 102 -14.32 4.32 -0.90
C GLY A 102 -15.04 3.93 -2.18
N PHE A 103 -14.29 3.64 -3.24
CA PHE A 103 -14.84 3.20 -4.51
C PHE A 103 -15.67 1.92 -4.35
N LEU A 104 -15.10 0.87 -3.75
CA LEU A 104 -15.81 -0.39 -3.53
C LEU A 104 -16.91 -0.28 -2.46
N HIS A 105 -16.78 0.64 -1.50
CA HIS A 105 -17.79 0.89 -0.48
C HIS A 105 -19.01 1.61 -1.06
N ILE A 106 -18.86 2.49 -2.06
CA ILE A 106 -20.00 3.13 -2.75
C ILE A 106 -20.86 2.08 -3.46
N PHE A 107 -20.25 1.00 -3.97
CA PHE A 107 -20.98 -0.16 -4.50
C PHE A 107 -21.55 -1.06 -3.39
N GLN A 108 -22.00 -0.45 -2.29
CA GLN A 108 -22.48 -1.00 -1.00
C GLN A 108 -23.42 -2.22 -1.12
N SER A 109 -24.05 -2.43 -2.28
CA SER A 109 -24.85 -3.62 -2.59
C SER A 109 -24.03 -4.88 -2.87
N THR A 110 -22.70 -4.82 -2.89
CA THR A 110 -21.86 -5.97 -3.20
C THR A 110 -21.51 -6.78 -1.95
N SER A 111 -21.63 -8.10 -2.13
CA SER A 111 -21.16 -9.16 -1.24
C SER A 111 -19.82 -8.82 -0.56
N ASN A 112 -19.69 -9.11 0.74
CA ASN A 112 -18.40 -9.03 1.45
C ASN A 112 -17.30 -9.74 0.66
N TYR A 113 -17.62 -10.92 0.13
CA TYR A 113 -16.74 -11.72 -0.70
C TYR A 113 -16.18 -10.92 -1.88
N LEU A 114 -17.06 -10.26 -2.65
CA LEU A 114 -16.65 -9.43 -3.79
C LEU A 114 -15.76 -8.27 -3.36
N PHE A 115 -16.08 -7.62 -2.23
CA PHE A 115 -15.24 -6.56 -1.69
C PHE A 115 -13.83 -7.09 -1.39
N TYR A 116 -13.68 -8.15 -0.60
CA TYR A 116 -12.36 -8.66 -0.19
C TYR A 116 -11.56 -9.21 -1.38
N CYS A 117 -12.22 -9.90 -2.32
CA CYS A 117 -11.60 -10.44 -3.52
C CYS A 117 -11.19 -9.37 -4.54
N LEU A 118 -11.91 -8.25 -4.67
CA LEU A 118 -11.57 -7.18 -5.62
C LEU A 118 -10.63 -6.14 -5.01
N SER A 119 -10.84 -5.79 -3.75
CA SER A 119 -10.04 -4.77 -3.06
C SER A 119 -8.56 -5.16 -2.95
N ALA A 120 -8.27 -6.44 -2.72
CA ALA A 120 -6.91 -6.95 -2.62
C ALA A 120 -6.08 -6.73 -3.91
N PRO A 121 -6.47 -7.29 -5.08
CA PRO A 121 -5.73 -7.08 -6.33
C PRO A 121 -5.75 -5.61 -6.77
N MET A 122 -6.84 -4.87 -6.59
CA MET A 122 -6.86 -3.43 -6.93
C MET A 122 -5.86 -2.64 -6.10
N SER A 123 -5.87 -2.81 -4.77
CA SER A 123 -4.94 -2.14 -3.85
C SER A 123 -3.49 -2.49 -4.18
N PHE A 124 -3.23 -3.77 -4.46
CA PHE A 124 -1.91 -4.25 -4.85
C PHE A 124 -1.43 -3.65 -6.17
N ILE A 125 -2.26 -3.66 -7.22
CA ILE A 125 -1.89 -3.13 -8.55
C ILE A 125 -1.68 -1.62 -8.48
N MET A 126 -2.57 -0.90 -7.80
CA MET A 126 -2.43 0.55 -7.63
C MET A 126 -1.17 0.90 -6.85
N SER A 127 -0.86 0.19 -5.76
CA SER A 127 0.36 0.44 -5.00
C SER A 127 1.63 0.07 -5.77
N PHE A 128 1.55 -0.98 -6.61
CA PHE A 128 2.63 -1.35 -7.52
C PHE A 128 2.90 -0.27 -8.57
N GLY A 129 1.85 0.41 -9.05
CA GLY A 129 1.95 1.49 -10.04
C GLY A 129 2.62 2.77 -9.55
N ILE A 130 2.74 2.96 -8.22
CA ILE A 130 3.23 4.21 -7.62
C ILE A 130 4.68 4.53 -8.02
N ASP A 131 5.54 3.51 -8.16
CA ASP A 131 6.96 3.72 -8.51
C ASP A 131 7.15 4.34 -9.90
N ARG A 132 6.14 4.21 -10.78
CA ARG A 132 6.18 4.86 -12.10
C ARG A 132 5.73 6.31 -12.06
N THR A 133 4.89 6.69 -11.09
CA THR A 133 4.28 8.01 -11.02
C THR A 133 4.99 8.96 -10.05
N ILE A 134 5.46 8.46 -8.90
CA ILE A 134 6.06 9.30 -7.86
C ILE A 134 7.40 9.91 -8.26
N PRO A 135 8.36 9.18 -8.85
CA PRO A 135 9.62 9.79 -9.28
C PRO A 135 9.40 10.96 -10.25
N ARG A 136 8.46 10.82 -11.20
CA ARG A 136 8.10 11.90 -12.14
C ARG A 136 7.51 13.12 -11.43
N LEU A 137 6.68 12.90 -10.40
CA LEU A 137 6.12 13.98 -9.58
C LEU A 137 7.20 14.67 -8.75
N ILE A 138 8.10 13.92 -8.12
CA ILE A 138 9.23 14.45 -7.35
C ILE A 138 10.13 15.29 -8.26
N ASP A 139 10.47 14.80 -9.46
CA ASP A 139 11.30 15.54 -10.41
C ASP A 139 10.64 16.85 -10.84
N THR A 140 9.30 16.86 -10.99
CA THR A 140 8.52 18.05 -11.35
C THR A 140 8.45 19.06 -10.20
N ILE A 141 8.20 18.59 -8.97
CA ILE A 141 8.04 19.43 -7.78
C ILE A 141 9.38 20.05 -7.35
N PHE A 142 10.45 19.26 -7.39
CA PHE A 142 11.78 19.69 -6.93
C PHE A 142 12.67 20.25 -8.05
N GLY A 143 12.18 20.28 -9.30
CA GLY A 143 12.93 20.85 -10.43
C GLY A 143 14.25 20.11 -10.70
N LEU A 144 14.30 18.80 -10.46
CA LEU A 144 15.51 17.97 -10.62
C LEU A 144 15.79 17.56 -12.07
N ARG A 145 15.06 18.11 -13.05
CA ARG A 145 15.45 18.03 -14.46
C ARG A 145 16.76 18.80 -14.67
N ARG A 146 17.88 18.09 -14.60
CA ARG A 146 19.09 18.42 -15.35
C ARG A 146 19.05 17.69 -16.68
#